data_AF-A0A3Q3MMF7-F1
#
_entry.id   AF-A0A3Q3MMF7-F1
#
_cell.length_a   1.000
_cell.length_b   1.000
_cell.length_c   1.000
_cell.angle_alpha   90.00
_cell.angle_beta   90.00
_cell.angle_gamma   90.00
#
_symmetry.space_group_name_H-M   'P 1'
#
loop_
_entity.id
_entity.type
_entity.pdbx_description
1 polymer ?
#
loop_
_entity_poly.entity_id
_entity_poly.type
_entity_poly.pdbx_seq_one_letter_code
_entity_poly.pdbx_strand_id
1 'polypeptide(L)'
;MWERILLQNGKYIREARGKCIQYKTLNRYYYTPVRLNSMGLIQSSSCGKCKSECGTYIHALWECRMVFPLWNNVLALMEDWLGCQLPRSPQLCLLGDKGGVTLKT
;
A
#
# COMPACT_ATOMS: atom_id res chain seq x y z
N MET A 1 -5.98 -17.27 -0.74
CA MET A 1 -5.73 -15.86 -0.33
C MET A 1 -5.55 -14.94 -1.54
N TRP A 2 -4.54 -15.14 -2.38
CA TRP A 2 -4.26 -14.30 -3.56
C TRP A 2 -5.40 -14.24 -4.60
N GLU A 3 -6.02 -15.37 -4.90
CA GLU A 3 -7.17 -15.43 -5.82
C GLU A 3 -8.30 -14.48 -5.38
N ARG A 4 -8.63 -14.47 -4.09
CA ARG A 4 -9.60 -13.54 -3.51
C ARG A 4 -9.19 -12.08 -3.72
N ILE A 5 -7.94 -11.74 -3.45
CA ILE A 5 -7.41 -10.38 -3.61
C ILE A 5 -7.52 -9.95 -5.08
N LEU A 6 -7.13 -10.82 -6.02
CA LEU A 6 -7.17 -10.54 -7.44
C LEU A 6 -8.61 -10.39 -7.96
N LEU A 7 -9.54 -11.25 -7.52
CA LEU A 7 -10.96 -11.18 -7.90
C LEU A 7 -11.68 -9.96 -7.33
N GLN A 8 -11.31 -9.51 -6.12
CA GLN A 8 -11.93 -8.35 -5.49
C GLN A 8 -11.21 -7.03 -5.83
N ASN A 9 -10.07 -7.09 -6.52
CA ASN A 9 -9.27 -5.92 -6.85
C ASN A 9 -10.08 -4.89 -7.65
N GLY A 10 -10.16 -3.67 -7.14
CA GLY A 10 -10.82 -2.57 -7.84
C GLY A 10 -12.33 -2.70 -7.97
N LYS A 11 -12.97 -3.69 -7.31
CA LYS A 11 -14.42 -3.90 -7.33
C LYS A 11 -15.20 -2.66 -6.88
N TYR A 12 -14.72 -2.00 -5.83
CA TYR A 12 -15.34 -0.80 -5.24
C TYR A 12 -14.83 0.51 -5.85
N ILE A 13 -13.83 0.44 -6.75
CA ILE A 13 -13.25 1.62 -7.38
C ILE A 13 -14.02 1.87 -8.68
N ARG A 14 -14.72 3.01 -8.80
CA ARG A 14 -15.43 3.36 -10.03
C ARG A 14 -14.50 3.96 -11.08
N GLU A 15 -13.50 4.72 -10.64
CA GLU A 15 -12.55 5.42 -11.49
C GLU A 15 -11.54 4.45 -12.16
N ALA A 16 -11.37 4.55 -13.48
CA ALA A 16 -10.42 3.74 -14.23
C ALA A 16 -8.98 3.89 -13.73
N ARG A 17 -8.57 5.14 -13.42
CA ARG A 17 -7.23 5.42 -12.90
C ARG A 17 -6.96 4.69 -11.58
N GLY A 18 -7.91 4.72 -10.65
CA GLY A 18 -7.81 4.00 -9.39
C GLY A 18 -7.65 2.48 -9.58
N LYS A 19 -8.39 1.88 -10.53
CA LYS A 19 -8.22 0.47 -10.89
C LYS A 19 -6.82 0.18 -11.44
N CYS A 20 -6.32 1.04 -12.33
CA CYS A 20 -4.96 0.91 -12.87
C CYS A 20 -3.88 1.06 -11.80
N ILE A 21 -4.05 2.00 -10.86
CA ILE A 21 -3.14 2.16 -9.72
C ILE A 21 -3.09 0.86 -8.91
N GLN A 22 -4.24 0.28 -8.60
CA GLN A 22 -4.30 -0.93 -7.79
C GLN A 22 -3.74 -2.16 -8.51
N TYR A 23 -4.00 -2.29 -9.81
CA TYR A 23 -3.35 -3.30 -10.65
C TYR A 23 -1.82 -3.17 -10.66
N LYS A 24 -1.30 -1.96 -10.88
CA LYS A 24 0.15 -1.69 -10.83
C LYS A 24 0.73 -1.99 -9.45
N THR A 25 -0.06 -1.74 -8.40
CA THR A 25 0.36 -2.01 -7.03
C THR A 25 0.52 -3.50 -6.77
N LEU A 26 -0.52 -4.29 -7.05
CA LEU A 26 -0.52 -5.75 -6.87
C LEU A 26 0.60 -6.45 -7.67
N ASN A 27 0.81 -6.02 -8.91
CA ASN A 27 1.83 -6.61 -9.79
C ASN A 27 3.25 -6.08 -9.53
N ARG A 28 3.44 -5.22 -8.52
CA ARG A 28 4.74 -4.58 -8.24
C ARG A 28 5.36 -3.93 -9.48
N TYR A 29 4.51 -3.27 -10.28
CA TYR A 29 4.89 -2.70 -11.57
C TYR A 29 5.82 -1.50 -11.42
N TYR A 30 5.68 -0.73 -10.34
CA TYR A 30 6.53 0.44 -10.10
C TYR A 30 7.98 0.06 -9.84
N TYR A 31 8.91 0.71 -10.53
CA TYR A 31 10.33 0.61 -10.25
C TYR A 31 10.65 1.32 -8.94
N THR A 32 11.26 0.58 -8.02
CA THR A 32 11.68 1.10 -6.72
C THR A 32 13.13 1.57 -6.79
N PRO A 33 13.56 2.52 -5.94
CA PRO A 33 14.96 2.94 -5.86
C PRO A 33 15.92 1.76 -5.71
N VAL A 34 15.56 0.74 -4.93
CA VAL A 34 16.35 -0.50 -4.83
C VAL A 34 16.52 -1.19 -6.18
N ARG A 35 15.43 -1.38 -6.94
CA ARG A 35 15.48 -2.01 -8.28
C ARG A 35 16.28 -1.16 -9.28
N LEU A 36 16.08 0.16 -9.26
CA LEU A 36 16.79 1.09 -10.15
C LEU A 36 18.30 1.08 -9.88
N ASN A 37 18.69 1.07 -8.60
CA ASN A 37 20.10 0.99 -8.19
C ASN A 37 20.72 -0.35 -8.62
N SER A 38 20.01 -1.46 -8.44
CA SER A 38 20.47 -2.78 -8.91
C SER A 38 20.63 -2.87 -10.43
N MET A 39 19.86 -2.08 -11.20
CA MET A 39 20.02 -1.96 -12.66
C MET A 39 21.10 -0.97 -13.08
N GLY A 40 21.78 -0.30 -12.14
CA GLY A 40 22.78 0.72 -12.42
C GLY A 40 22.23 2.04 -12.98
N LEU A 41 20.91 2.27 -12.89
CA LEU A 41 20.25 3.46 -13.43
C LEU A 41 20.34 4.67 -12.48
N ILE A 42 20.51 4.41 -11.18
CA ILE A 42 20.71 5.44 -10.15
C ILE A 42 21.85 5.00 -9.23
N GLN A 43 22.47 5.94 -8.52
CA GLN A 43 23.61 5.66 -7.64
C GLN A 43 23.19 5.29 -6.21
N SER A 44 21.97 5.61 -5.79
CA SER A 44 21.50 5.41 -4.42
C SER A 44 20.21 4.61 -4.37
N SER A 45 20.14 3.59 -3.52
CA SER A 45 18.92 2.82 -3.26
C SER A 45 17.96 3.50 -2.27
N SER A 46 18.28 4.71 -1.80
CA SER A 46 17.50 5.44 -0.80
C SER A 46 16.10 5.81 -1.31
N CYS A 47 15.12 5.78 -0.41
CA CYS A 47 13.74 6.16 -0.72
C CYS A 47 13.67 7.62 -1.18
N GLY A 48 13.03 7.88 -2.33
CA GLY A 48 12.85 9.24 -2.84
C GLY A 48 12.00 10.15 -1.94
N LYS A 49 11.21 9.59 -1.01
CA LYS A 49 10.35 10.35 -0.09
C LYS A 49 11.10 10.79 1.17
N CYS A 50 11.67 9.84 1.92
CA CYS A 50 12.36 10.16 3.18
C CYS A 50 13.86 10.40 3.04
N LYS A 51 14.47 10.00 1.91
CA LYS A 51 15.92 10.08 1.62
C LYS A 51 16.84 9.43 2.66
N SER A 52 16.33 8.50 3.47
CA SER A 52 17.04 7.91 4.61
C SER A 52 17.20 6.40 4.45
N GLU A 53 16.09 5.67 4.43
CA GLU A 53 16.10 4.20 4.34
C GLU A 53 16.05 3.71 2.90
N CYS A 54 16.35 2.42 2.68
CA CYS A 54 16.22 1.76 1.39
C CYS A 54 14.79 1.89 0.85
N GLY A 55 14.66 2.44 -0.37
CA GLY A 55 13.40 2.56 -1.07
C GLY A 55 12.95 1.21 -1.62
N THR A 56 12.57 0.27 -0.75
CA THR A 56 11.87 -0.96 -1.15
C THR A 56 10.43 -0.63 -1.54
N TYR A 57 9.75 -1.61 -2.15
CA TYR A 57 8.36 -1.47 -2.57
C TYR A 57 7.43 -1.20 -1.38
N ILE A 58 7.56 -2.01 -0.33
CA ILE A 58 6.76 -1.88 0.90
C ILE A 58 7.15 -0.62 1.66
N HIS A 59 8.44 -0.29 1.75
CA HIS A 59 8.87 0.94 2.40
C HIS A 59 8.22 2.16 1.73
N ALA A 60 8.34 2.30 0.41
CA ALA A 60 7.83 3.47 -0.31
C ALA A 60 6.30 3.66 -0.22
N LEU A 61 5.55 2.58 0.02
CA LEU A 61 4.09 2.61 0.09
C LEU A 61 3.52 2.54 1.51
N TRP A 62 4.24 2.01 2.49
CA TRP A 62 3.70 1.76 3.84
C TRP A 62 4.64 2.26 4.94
N GLU A 63 5.86 1.71 5.03
CA GLU A 63 6.74 1.90 6.21
C GLU A 63 7.44 3.26 6.23
N CYS A 64 7.53 3.93 5.08
CA CYS A 64 8.21 5.22 4.99
C CYS A 64 7.61 6.21 5.98
N ARG A 65 8.45 6.85 6.79
CA ARG A 65 8.05 7.84 7.80
C ARG A 65 7.16 8.99 7.27
N MET A 66 7.26 9.30 5.98
CA MET A 66 6.44 10.33 5.33
C MET A 66 5.06 9.81 4.89
N VAL A 67 4.93 8.50 4.73
CA VAL A 67 3.73 7.82 4.20
C VAL A 67 2.94 7.18 5.33
N PHE A 68 3.61 6.63 6.34
CA PHE A 68 2.97 6.00 7.48
C PHE A 68 1.96 6.90 8.21
N PRO A 69 2.22 8.21 8.45
CA PRO A 69 1.23 9.10 9.05
C PRO A 69 -0.05 9.26 8.22
N LEU A 70 0.07 9.23 6.89
CA LEU A 70 -1.10 9.27 6.01
C LEU A 70 -1.98 8.03 6.21
N TRP A 71 -1.39 6.85 6.32
CA TRP A 71 -2.15 5.62 6.60
C TRP A 71 -2.80 5.63 7.97
N ASN A 72 -2.12 6.13 8.99
CA ASN A 72 -2.71 6.26 10.32
C ASN A 72 -3.94 7.18 10.30
N ASN A 73 -3.87 8.31 9.58
CA ASN A 73 -5.01 9.22 9.46
C ASN A 73 -6.17 8.59 8.68
N VAL A 74 -5.88 7.89 7.58
CA VAL A 74 -6.91 7.17 6.80
C VAL A 74 -7.57 6.09 7.65
N LEU A 75 -6.79 5.31 8.39
CA LEU A 75 -7.32 4.27 9.27
C LEU A 75 -8.13 4.85 10.42
N ALA A 76 -7.68 5.94 11.06
CA ALA A 76 -8.44 6.59 12.12
C ALA A 76 -9.81 7.08 11.62
N LEU A 77 -9.86 7.72 10.45
CA LEU A 77 -11.12 8.14 9.83
C LEU A 77 -12.04 6.95 9.53
N MET A 78 -11.47 5.82 9.09
CA MET A 78 -12.25 4.62 8.84
C MET A 78 -12.74 3.96 10.14
N GLU A 79 -11.89 3.93 11.18
CA GLU A 79 -12.22 3.43 12.52
C GLU A 79 -13.39 4.23 13.13
N ASP A 80 -13.37 5.56 12.98
CA ASP A 80 -14.44 6.45 13.43
C ASP A 80 -15.77 6.18 12.71
N TRP A 81 -15.73 5.93 11.40
CA TRP A 81 -16.94 5.64 10.61
C TRP A 81 -17.49 4.23 10.84
N LEU A 82 -16.62 3.25 11.03
CA LEU A 82 -17.01 1.85 11.22
C LEU A 82 -17.33 1.52 12.69
N GLY A 83 -16.87 2.34 13.63
CA GLY A 83 -17.00 2.06 15.06
C GLY A 83 -16.18 0.85 15.52
N CYS A 84 -15.17 0.44 14.75
CA CYS A 84 -14.31 -0.69 15.07
C CYS A 84 -12.84 -0.37 14.82
N GLN A 85 -11.94 -1.02 15.57
CA GLN A 85 -10.51 -0.89 15.36
C GLN A 85 -10.08 -1.67 14.11
N LEU A 86 -9.27 -1.04 13.28
CA LEU A 86 -8.73 -1.62 12.07
C LEU A 86 -7.27 -2.02 12.26
N PRO A 87 -6.85 -3.17 11.73
CA PRO A 87 -5.45 -3.56 11.77
C PRO A 87 -4.64 -2.59 10.92
N ARG A 88 -3.57 -2.04 11.50
CA ARG A 88 -2.54 -1.26 10.79
C ARG A 88 -1.66 -2.21 9.99
N SER A 89 -2.26 -2.88 9.01
CA SER A 89 -1.60 -3.86 8.16
C SER A 89 -1.47 -3.34 6.73
N PRO A 90 -0.31 -3.54 6.08
CA PRO A 90 -0.16 -3.24 4.66
C PRO A 90 -1.06 -4.14 3.80
N GLN A 91 -1.46 -5.32 4.29
CA GLN A 91 -2.38 -6.21 3.59
C GLN A 91 -3.77 -5.58 3.43
N LEU A 92 -4.30 -4.98 4.50
CA LEU A 92 -5.57 -4.26 4.44
C LEU A 92 -5.42 -3.00 3.58
N CYS A 93 -4.40 -2.18 3.85
CA CYS A 93 -4.27 -0.86 3.27
C CYS A 93 -3.83 -0.87 1.79
N LEU A 94 -2.91 -1.76 1.43
CA LEU A 94 -2.38 -1.84 0.06
C LEU A 94 -3.11 -2.85 -0.80
N LEU A 95 -3.63 -3.94 -0.24
CA LEU A 95 -4.25 -5.03 -1.02
C LEU A 95 -5.76 -5.08 -0.86
N GLY A 96 -6.34 -4.37 0.12
CA GLY A 96 -7.75 -4.44 0.43
C GLY A 96 -8.19 -5.78 1.02
N ASP A 97 -7.26 -6.58 1.57
CA ASP A 97 -7.61 -7.88 2.14
C ASP A 97 -8.26 -7.70 3.51
N LYS A 98 -9.54 -8.07 3.60
CA LYS A 98 -10.36 -7.96 4.81
C LYS A 98 -10.22 -9.16 5.75
N GLY A 99 -9.37 -10.15 5.41
CA GLY A 99 -9.26 -11.39 6.17
C GLY A 99 -8.91 -11.21 7.66
N GLY A 100 -8.27 -10.09 8.03
CA GLY A 100 -7.95 -9.74 9.41
C GLY A 100 -8.91 -8.75 10.08
N VAL A 101 -10.00 -8.34 9.43
CA VAL A 101 -10.95 -7.38 9.97
C VAL A 101 -12.13 -8.13 10.60
N THR A 102 -12.26 -8.06 11.93
CA THR A 102 -13.43 -8.56 12.66
C THR A 102 -14.47 -7.44 12.75
N LEU A 103 -15.39 -7.41 11.78
CA LEU A 103 -16.57 -6.55 11.89
C LEU A 103 -17.47 -7.13 12.99
N LYS A 104 -17.73 -6.37 14.05
CA LYS A 104 -18.78 -6.70 15.01
C LYS A 104 -20.11 -6.43 14.31
N THR A 105 -20.68 -7.46 13.71
CA THR A 105 -22.09 -7.47 13.25
C THR A 105 -23.03 -7.57 14.43
#